data_AF-A0AAP3UZ15-F1
#
_entry.id   AF-A0AAP3UZ15-F1
#
_cell.length_a   1.000
_cell.length_b   1.000
_cell.length_c   1.000
_cell.angle_alpha   90.00
_cell.angle_beta   90.00
_cell.angle_gamma   90.00
#
_symmetry.space_group_name_H-M   'P 1'
#
loop_
_entity.id
_entity.type
_entity.pdbx_description
1 polymer ?
#
loop_
_entity_poly.entity_id
_entity_poly.type
_entity_poly.pdbx_seq_one_letter_code
_entity_poly.pdbx_strand_id
1 'polypeptide(L)'
;MSRWRLPDWLVAMTTRFLLGEIYPDIVAIALSFTEDNILTIRYYVDREPNDEDYESMSELDTNIEASLPLGFLKAVNLECIRAKGRANTLDPLDGFVYLKYLP
;
A
#
# COMPACT_ATOMS: atom_id res chain seq x y z
N MET A 1 20.12 -9.95 7.54
CA MET A 1 19.09 -9.40 8.46
C MET A 1 17.77 -9.47 7.70
N SER A 2 16.84 -10.32 8.10
CA SER A 2 15.56 -10.51 7.38
C SER A 2 14.74 -9.21 7.46
N ARG A 3 14.51 -8.52 6.33
CA ARG A 3 13.56 -8.87 5.25
C ARG A 3 12.14 -8.62 5.74
N TRP A 4 11.67 -7.39 5.54
CA TRP A 4 10.27 -7.00 5.36
C TRP A 4 9.36 -7.41 6.52
N ARG A 5 9.05 -6.49 7.44
CA ARG A 5 8.35 -6.77 8.71
C ARG A 5 7.02 -6.04 8.82
N LEU A 6 6.11 -6.31 7.90
CA LEU A 6 4.71 -5.94 8.11
C LEU A 6 4.05 -6.90 9.11
N PRO A 7 3.21 -6.42 10.04
CA PRO A 7 2.39 -7.29 10.86
C PRO A 7 1.45 -8.15 10.01
N ASP A 8 1.35 -9.45 10.31
CA ASP A 8 0.52 -10.40 9.54
C ASP A 8 -0.94 -9.95 9.44
N TRP A 9 -1.48 -9.34 10.50
CA TRP A 9 -2.84 -8.82 10.53
C TRP A 9 -3.05 -7.68 9.51
N LEU A 10 -2.04 -6.82 9.33
CA LEU A 10 -2.10 -5.70 8.39
C LEU A 10 -2.05 -6.24 6.97
N VAL A 11 -1.13 -7.16 6.68
CA VAL A 11 -1.02 -7.81 5.37
C VAL A 11 -2.33 -8.51 4.99
N ALA A 12 -2.89 -9.32 5.89
CA ALA A 12 -4.12 -10.05 5.63
C ALA A 12 -5.31 -9.11 5.38
N MET A 13 -5.44 -8.07 6.19
CA MET A 13 -6.52 -7.10 6.09
C MET A 13 -6.42 -6.26 4.80
N THR A 14 -5.25 -5.69 4.51
CA THR A 14 -5.04 -4.89 3.28
C THR A 14 -5.25 -5.76 2.04
N THR A 15 -4.73 -6.99 2.02
CA THR A 15 -4.94 -7.91 0.89
C THR A 15 -6.44 -8.17 0.65
N ARG A 16 -7.24 -8.29 1.71
CA ARG A 16 -8.69 -8.47 1.61
C ARG A 16 -9.38 -7.23 1.02
N PHE A 17 -8.99 -6.03 1.43
CA PHE A 17 -9.59 -4.79 0.91
C PHE A 17 -9.21 -4.51 -0.54
N LEU A 18 -8.05 -4.98 -0.97
CA LEU A 18 -7.62 -4.87 -2.36
C LEU A 18 -8.33 -5.84 -3.31
N LEU A 19 -9.17 -6.77 -2.82
CA LEU A 19 -9.91 -7.70 -3.68
C LEU A 19 -10.95 -6.95 -4.52
N GLY A 20 -10.67 -6.79 -5.81
CA GLY A 20 -11.53 -6.07 -6.75
C GLY A 20 -11.14 -4.61 -6.97
N GLU A 21 -10.30 -4.06 -6.08
CA GLU A 21 -9.83 -2.66 -6.14
C GLU A 21 -8.50 -2.49 -6.89
N ILE A 22 -7.86 -3.59 -7.30
CA ILE A 22 -6.64 -3.53 -8.12
C ILE A 22 -7.00 -3.28 -9.58
N TYR A 23 -6.65 -2.09 -10.09
CA TYR A 23 -6.82 -1.71 -11.49
C TYR A 23 -5.53 -1.86 -12.33
N PRO A 24 -5.65 -1.87 -13.68
CA PRO A 24 -4.55 -2.23 -14.58
C PRO A 24 -3.30 -1.34 -14.54
N ASP A 25 -3.34 -0.15 -13.95
CA ASP A 25 -2.18 0.74 -13.90
C ASP A 25 -1.32 0.52 -12.64
N ILE A 26 -1.87 -0.13 -11.60
CA ILE A 26 -1.11 -0.43 -10.35
C ILE A 26 -0.02 -1.46 -10.64
N VAL A 27 1.24 -1.06 -10.50
CA VAL A 27 2.41 -1.93 -10.60
C VAL A 27 2.67 -2.65 -9.28
N ALA A 28 2.56 -1.96 -8.16
CA ALA A 28 2.77 -2.52 -6.84
C ALA A 28 2.08 -1.67 -5.76
N ILE A 29 1.78 -2.30 -4.63
CA ILE A 29 1.37 -1.61 -3.41
C ILE A 29 2.29 -2.07 -2.28
N ALA A 30 3.01 -1.11 -1.72
CA ALA A 30 3.92 -1.31 -0.59
C ALA A 30 3.37 -0.64 0.66
N LEU A 31 3.67 -1.22 1.82
CA LEU A 31 3.33 -0.63 3.11
C LEU A 31 4.58 -0.49 3.97
N SER A 32 4.61 0.54 4.82
CA SER A 32 5.42 0.53 6.04
C SER A 32 4.54 0.75 7.26
N PHE A 33 4.89 0.12 8.38
CA PHE A 33 4.19 0.31 9.64
C PHE A 33 5.19 0.43 10.79
N THR A 34 5.23 1.62 11.39
CA THR A 34 6.21 1.94 12.43
C THR A 34 5.72 1.51 13.82
N GLU A 35 6.65 1.42 14.78
CA GLU A 35 6.31 1.17 16.21
C GLU A 35 5.43 2.27 16.81
N ASP A 36 5.42 3.46 16.21
CA ASP A 36 4.57 4.59 16.60
C ASP A 36 3.16 4.54 16.00
N ASN A 37 2.76 3.42 15.38
CA ASN A 37 1.50 3.25 14.66
C ASN A 37 1.29 4.29 13.54
N ILE A 38 2.37 4.65 12.84
CA ILE A 38 2.30 5.43 11.60
C ILE A 38 2.30 4.45 10.44
N LEU A 39 1.25 4.50 9.63
CA LEU A 39 1.09 3.70 8.42
C LEU A 39 1.50 4.54 7.20
N THR A 40 2.27 3.96 6.28
CA THR A 40 2.43 4.53 4.93
C THR A 40 1.90 3.53 3.92
N ILE A 41 1.00 3.99 3.08
CA ILE A 41 0.45 3.25 1.94
C ILE A 41 1.06 3.85 0.70
N ARG A 42 1.83 3.06 -0.05
CA ARG A 42 2.47 3.52 -1.28
C ARG A 42 1.94 2.76 -2.49
N TYR A 43 1.32 3.47 -3.40
CA TYR A 43 0.94 2.96 -4.71
C TYR A 43 2.07 3.27 -5.71
N TYR A 44 2.46 2.26 -6.46
CA TYR A 44 3.31 2.40 -7.64
C TYR A 44 2.44 2.21 -8.87
N VAL A 45 2.37 3.21 -9.74
CA VAL A 45 1.53 3.20 -10.96
C VAL A 45 2.38 3.40 -12.22
N ASP A 46 2.02 2.79 -13.36
CA ASP A 46 2.84 2.87 -14.59
C ASP A 46 2.62 4.17 -15.41
N ARG A 47 1.64 4.97 -15.02
CA ARG A 47 1.35 6.32 -15.52
C ARG A 47 1.68 7.41 -14.49
N GLU A 48 1.44 8.67 -14.85
CA GLU A 48 1.47 9.75 -13.85
C GLU A 48 0.30 9.56 -12.86
N PRO A 49 0.52 9.76 -11.55
CA PRO A 49 -0.55 9.77 -10.57
C PRO A 49 -1.66 10.76 -10.93
N ASN A 50 -2.90 10.38 -10.67
CA ASN A 50 -4.08 11.20 -10.88
C ASN A 50 -4.99 11.15 -9.64
N ASP A 51 -6.06 11.95 -9.66
CA ASP A 51 -6.98 12.05 -8.52
C ASP A 51 -7.64 10.70 -8.19
N GLU A 52 -7.95 9.88 -9.20
CA GLU A 52 -8.53 8.54 -9.02
C GLU A 52 -7.62 7.60 -8.20
N ASP A 53 -6.29 7.71 -8.34
CA ASP A 53 -5.36 6.94 -7.51
C ASP A 53 -5.47 7.34 -6.05
N TYR A 54 -5.50 8.65 -5.77
CA TYR A 54 -5.59 9.15 -4.40
C TYR A 54 -6.96 8.87 -3.78
N GLU A 55 -8.03 8.90 -4.58
CA GLU A 55 -9.37 8.46 -4.15
C GLU A 55 -9.33 6.98 -3.74
N SER A 56 -8.80 6.09 -4.59
CA SER A 56 -8.65 4.66 -4.28
C SER A 56 -7.80 4.43 -3.02
N MET A 57 -6.71 5.18 -2.86
CA MET A 57 -5.87 5.11 -1.66
C MET A 57 -6.62 5.56 -0.40
N SER A 58 -7.43 6.62 -0.50
CA SER A 58 -8.25 7.12 0.61
C SER A 58 -9.35 6.15 1.01
N GLU A 59 -9.93 5.42 0.06
CA GLU A 59 -10.88 4.35 0.34
C GLU A 59 -10.21 3.18 1.07
N LEU A 60 -9.01 2.79 0.63
CA LEU A 60 -8.22 1.76 1.32
C LEU A 60 -7.87 2.17 2.76
N ASP A 61 -7.40 3.40 2.95
CA ASP A 61 -7.12 3.98 4.27
C ASP A 61 -8.35 3.92 5.17
N THR A 62 -9.49 4.41 4.69
CA THR A 62 -10.76 4.40 5.42
C THR A 62 -11.16 2.97 5.84
N ASN A 63 -11.01 1.98 4.96
CA ASN A 63 -11.32 0.59 5.27
C ASN A 63 -10.38 -0.01 6.34
N ILE A 64 -9.09 0.35 6.28
CA ILE A 64 -8.09 -0.05 7.28
C ILE A 64 -8.42 0.59 8.62
N GLU A 65 -8.63 1.91 8.67
CA GLU A 65 -8.93 2.64 9.90
C GLU A 65 -10.23 2.14 10.55
N ALA A 66 -11.28 1.92 9.77
CA ALA A 66 -12.57 1.42 10.25
C ALA A 66 -12.49 0.01 10.87
N SER A 67 -11.44 -0.74 10.56
CA SER A 67 -11.21 -2.09 11.08
C SER A 67 -10.35 -2.12 12.34
N LEU A 68 -9.87 -0.97 12.80
CA LEU A 68 -9.00 -0.81 13.95
C LEU A 68 -9.72 -0.06 15.09
N PRO A 69 -9.23 -0.18 16.33
CA PRO A 69 -9.71 0.67 17.42
C PRO A 69 -9.55 2.15 17.08
N LEU A 70 -10.51 2.98 17.48
CA LEU A 70 -10.46 4.42 17.26
C LEU A 70 -9.14 5.00 17.82
N GLY A 71 -8.42 5.76 16.98
CA GLY A 71 -7.14 6.37 17.35
C GLY A 71 -5.96 5.40 17.44
N PHE A 72 -6.11 4.16 16.94
CA PHE A 72 -5.00 3.21 16.88
C PHE A 72 -3.87 3.71 15.98
N LEU A 73 -4.21 4.19 14.78
CA LEU A 73 -3.25 4.83 13.87
C LEU A 73 -3.04 6.28 14.32
N LYS A 74 -1.78 6.67 14.50
CA LYS A 74 -1.44 8.07 14.85
C LYS A 74 -1.42 8.97 13.61
N ALA A 75 -1.05 8.41 12.46
CA ALA A 75 -1.02 9.08 11.18
C ALA A 75 -1.01 8.07 10.04
N VAL A 76 -1.52 8.49 8.88
CA VAL A 76 -1.45 7.74 7.63
C VAL A 76 -0.86 8.62 6.54
N ASN A 77 0.18 8.12 5.86
CA ASN A 77 0.78 8.78 4.71
C ASN A 77 0.37 8.04 3.45
N LEU A 78 -0.21 8.78 2.50
CA LEU A 78 -0.56 8.27 1.18
C LEU A 78 0.47 8.78 0.17
N GLU A 79 1.15 7.85 -0.50
CA GLU A 79 2.15 8.16 -1.51
C GLU A 79 1.84 7.45 -2.83
N CYS A 80 1.60 8.21 -3.90
CA CYS A 80 1.44 7.65 -5.24
C CYS A 80 2.65 8.01 -6.11
N ILE A 81 3.37 7.00 -6.59
CA ILE A 81 4.62 7.17 -7.31
C ILE A 81 4.52 6.54 -8.70
N ARG A 82 4.88 7.31 -9.72
CA ARG A 82 5.08 6.77 -11.06
C ARG A 82 6.26 5.80 -11.09
N ALA A 83 6.01 4.57 -11.51
CA ALA A 83 6.98 3.50 -11.66
C ALA A 83 7.04 3.01 -13.11
N LYS A 84 8.10 3.39 -13.83
CA LYS A 84 8.44 2.78 -15.13
C LYS A 84 9.47 1.68 -14.92
N GLY A 85 9.06 0.44 -14.66
CA GLY A 85 10.05 -0.63 -14.54
C GLY A 85 9.59 -1.92 -13.91
N ARG A 86 10.57 -2.82 -13.79
CA ARG A 86 10.41 -4.14 -13.17
C ARG A 86 10.25 -3.99 -11.66
N ALA A 87 9.45 -4.88 -11.07
CA ALA A 87 9.23 -4.98 -9.63
C ALA A 87 10.50 -4.91 -8.75
N ASN A 88 11.65 -5.38 -9.26
CA ASN A 88 12.91 -5.43 -8.50
C ASN A 88 13.59 -4.07 -8.31
N THR A 89 13.13 -3.00 -8.96
CA THR A 89 13.66 -1.65 -8.75
C THR A 89 12.80 -0.81 -7.79
N LEU A 90 11.68 -1.35 -7.33
CA LEU A 90 10.75 -0.65 -6.44
C LEU A 90 11.18 -0.81 -4.99
N ASP A 91 11.05 0.26 -4.20
CA ASP A 91 11.28 0.21 -2.77
C ASP A 91 10.09 -0.51 -2.09
N PRO A 92 10.32 -1.67 -1.46
CA PRO A 92 9.26 -2.43 -0.81
C PRO A 92 8.76 -1.78 0.47
N LEU A 93 9.40 -0.71 0.97
CA LEU A 93 9.18 -0.24 2.34
C LEU A 93 9.41 -1.40 3.33
N ASP A 94 8.42 -1.73 4.15
CA ASP A 94 8.44 -2.92 5.00
C ASP A 94 7.84 -4.16 4.33
N GLY A 95 7.24 -4.03 3.14
CA GLY A 95 6.79 -5.15 2.31
C GLY A 95 5.75 -4.77 1.26
N PHE A 96 5.67 -5.58 0.19
CA PHE A 96 4.59 -5.50 -0.80
C PHE A 96 3.38 -6.33 -0.36
N VAL A 97 2.19 -5.73 -0.47
CA VAL A 97 0.90 -6.43 -0.35
C VAL A 97 0.29 -6.76 -1.72
N TYR A 98 0.76 -6.08 -2.76
CA TYR A 98 0.48 -6.40 -4.15
C TYR A 98 1.71 -6.13 -5.01
N LEU A 99 1.97 -7.02 -5.98
CA LEU A 99 3.03 -6.86 -6.95
C LEU A 99 2.58 -7.46 -8.28
N LYS A 100 2.45 -6.62 -9.30
CA LYS A 100 2.14 -7.06 -10.65
C LYS A 100 3.35 -7.77 -11.23
N TYR A 101 3.13 -9.00 -11.69
CA TYR A 101 4.12 -9.69 -12.50
C TYR A 101 4.26 -8.98 -13.85
N LEU A 102 5.43 -8.41 -14.10
CA LEU A 102 5.79 -7.85 -15.40
C LEU A 102 6.79 -8.81 -16.07
N PRO A 103 6.44 -9.43 -17.21
CA PRO A 103 7.31 -10.37 -17.92
C PRO A 103 8.59 -9.71 -18.47
#